data_AF-A0A1H0CN34-F1
#
_entry.id   AF-A0A1H0CN34-F1
#
_cell.length_a   1.000
_cell.length_b   1.000
_cell.length_c   1.000
_cell.angle_alpha   90.00
_cell.angle_beta   90.00
_cell.angle_gamma   90.00
#
_symmetry.space_group_name_H-M   'P 1'
#
loop_
_entity.id
_entity.type
_entity.pdbx_description
1 polymer ?
#
loop_
_entity_poly.entity_id
_entity_poly.type
_entity_poly.pdbx_seq_one_letter_code
_entity_poly.pdbx_strand_id
1 'polypeptide(L)' 'MSDKTMIQIRDDGSILVRGDVELLDAEGNKFETKPAFSLCRCGHSSNKPFCDGTHKKIDFDSKPRV' A
#
# COMPACT_ATOMS: atom_id res chain seq x y z
N MET A 1 -17.74 -5.59 16.86
CA MET A 1 -16.52 -6.40 16.71
C MET A 1 -15.56 -5.54 15.92
N SER A 2 -14.49 -5.00 16.52
CA SER A 2 -13.56 -4.15 15.78
C SER A 2 -12.76 -5.00 14.81
N ASP A 3 -12.92 -4.73 13.51
CA ASP A 3 -12.03 -5.26 12.49
C ASP A 3 -10.60 -4.90 12.85
N LYS A 4 -9.71 -5.90 12.96
CA LYS A 4 -8.30 -5.65 13.25
C LYS A 4 -7.70 -4.83 12.10
N THR A 5 -7.13 -3.67 12.45
CA THR A 5 -6.25 -2.95 11.52
C THR A 5 -5.02 -3.80 11.24
N MET A 6 -4.77 -4.06 9.96
CA MET A 6 -3.68 -4.91 9.48
C MET A 6 -2.94 -4.25 8.31
N ILE A 7 -1.62 -4.41 8.32
CA ILE A 7 -0.73 -4.05 7.23
C ILE A 7 -0.08 -5.34 6.75
N GLN A 8 -0.32 -5.71 5.49
CA GLN A 8 0.21 -6.92 4.88
C GLN A 8 1.14 -6.56 3.73
N ILE A 9 2.39 -7.00 3.80
CA ILE A 9 3.34 -6.87 2.70
C ILE A 9 3.14 -8.06 1.76
N ARG A 10 2.80 -7.80 0.50
CA ARG A 10 2.68 -8.85 -0.52
C ARG A 10 4.01 -9.05 -1.21
N ASP A 11 4.37 -10.31 -1.41
CA ASP A 11 5.51 -10.66 -2.26
C ASP A 11 5.36 -10.03 -3.63
N ASP A 12 6.48 -9.51 -4.14
CA ASP A 12 6.60 -8.97 -5.49
C ASP A 12 5.56 -7.86 -5.80
N GLY A 13 5.01 -7.23 -4.74
CA GLY A 13 3.85 -6.36 -4.86
C GLY A 13 3.70 -5.31 -3.76
N SER A 14 2.49 -4.77 -3.69
CA SER A 14 2.11 -3.64 -2.82
C SER A 14 1.96 -4.00 -1.36
N ILE A 15 1.94 -2.96 -0.53
CA ILE A 15 1.54 -3.05 0.88
C ILE A 15 0.03 -2.90 0.95
N LEU A 16 -0.67 -3.92 1.39
CA LEU A 16 -2.12 -3.88 1.63
C LEU A 16 -2.37 -3.36 3.04
N VAL A 17 -3.13 -2.29 3.14
CA VAL A 17 -3.59 -1.75 4.41
C VAL A 17 -5.09 -1.99 4.52
N ARG A 18 -5.54 -2.55 5.64
CA ARG A 18 -6.96 -2.76 5.96
C ARG A 18 -7.27 -2.30 7.37
N GLY A 19 -8.45 -1.73 7.55
CA GLY A 19 -8.95 -1.24 8.83
C GLY A 19 -9.12 0.28 8.82
N ASP A 20 -9.40 0.81 10.00
CA ASP A 20 -9.53 2.25 10.21
C ASP A 20 -8.15 2.85 10.40
N VAL A 21 -7.63 3.49 9.35
CA VAL A 21 -6.31 4.13 9.33
C VAL A 21 -6.38 5.45 8.59
N GLU A 22 -5.57 6.40 9.04
CA GLU A 22 -5.38 7.67 8.36
C GLU A 22 -4.07 7.64 7.59
N LEU A 23 -4.12 7.97 6.30
CA LEU A 23 -2.93 8.16 5.48
C LEU A 23 -2.65 9.66 5.40
N LEU A 24 -1.49 10.08 5.91
CA LEU A 24 -1.03 11.46 5.93
C LEU A 24 0.17 11.65 5.01
N ASP A 25 0.30 12.82 4.39
CA ASP A 25 1.55 13.23 3.74
C ASP A 25 2.56 13.84 4.73
N ALA A 26 3.69 14.33 4.21
CA ALA A 26 4.74 14.95 5.02
C ALA A 26 4.33 16.28 5.68
N GLU A 27 3.28 16.93 5.16
CA GLU A 27 2.72 18.17 5.68
C GLU A 27 1.54 17.93 6.63
N GLY A 28 1.08 16.68 6.76
CA GLY A 28 -0.05 16.27 7.59
C GLY A 28 -1.40 16.29 6.87
N ASN A 29 -1.44 16.46 5.55
CA ASN A 29 -2.69 16.41 4.79
C ASN A 29 -3.17 14.97 4.66
N LYS A 30 -4.48 14.78 4.83
CA LYS A 30 -5.13 13.47 4.72
C LYS A 30 -5.38 13.09 3.27
N PHE A 31 -5.00 11.88 2.89
CA PHE A 31 -5.45 11.28 1.64
C PHE A 31 -6.85 10.72 1.80
N GLU A 32 -7.67 10.81 0.74
CA GLU A 32 -8.93 10.09 0.67
C GLU A 32 -8.67 8.60 0.45
N THR A 33 -8.85 7.81 1.51
CA THR A 33 -8.62 6.36 1.49
C THR A 33 -9.90 5.57 1.77
N LYS A 34 -9.93 4.34 1.26
CA LYS A 34 -10.97 3.35 1.56
C LYS A 34 -10.59 2.55 2.81
N PRO A 35 -11.51 1.78 3.43
CA PRO A 35 -11.17 0.86 4.52
C PRO A 35 -10.14 -0.22 4.15
N ALA A 36 -9.91 -0.43 2.85
CA ALA A 36 -8.85 -1.26 2.33
C ALA A 36 -8.21 -0.58 1.10
N PHE A 37 -6.91 -0.31 1.17
CA PHE A 37 -6.15 0.27 0.07
C PHE A 37 -4.77 -0.38 -0.05
N SER A 38 -4.11 -0.16 -1.20
CA SER A 38 -2.79 -0.71 -1.47
C SER A 38 -1.80 0.42 -1.75
N LEU A 39 -0.70 0.45 -1.02
CA LEU A 39 0.39 1.40 -1.19
C LEU A 39 1.47 0.84 -2.12
N CYS A 40 2.03 1.71 -2.94
CA CYS A 40 3.13 1.36 -3.83
C CYS A 40 4.37 1.05 -3.00
N ARG A 41 4.99 -0.10 -3.29
CA ARG A 41 6.28 -0.51 -2.73
C ARG A 41 7.40 -0.55 -3.77
N CYS A 42 7.06 -0.66 -5.04
CA CYS A 42 8.03 -0.81 -6.12
C CYS A 42 8.62 0.52 -6.63
N GLY A 43 8.13 1.68 -6.18
CA GLY A 43 8.62 2.99 -6.62
C GLY A 43 8.16 3.46 -8.01
N HIS A 44 7.64 2.56 -8.86
CA HIS A 44 7.27 2.87 -10.25
C HIS A 44 5.78 3.17 -10.48
N SER A 45 4.93 3.21 -9.45
CA SER A 45 3.51 3.56 -9.63
C SER A 45 3.36 4.96 -10.22
N SER A 46 2.45 5.13 -11.18
CA SER A 46 2.06 6.45 -11.70
C SER A 46 1.03 7.17 -10.81
N ASN A 47 0.43 6.46 -9.84
CA ASN A 47 -0.57 6.98 -8.92
C ASN A 47 -0.08 6.96 -7.46
N LYS A 48 1.12 7.48 -7.20
CA LYS A 48 1.71 7.49 -5.85
C LYS A 48 0.83 8.32 -4.90
N PRO A 49 0.68 7.91 -3.62
CA PRO A 49 1.34 6.80 -2.94
C PRO A 49 0.71 5.41 -3.18
N PHE A 50 -0.37 5.32 -3.96
CA PHE A 50 -1.11 4.10 -4.19
C PHE A 50 -0.46 3.18 -5.23
N CYS A 51 -0.77 1.89 -5.14
CA CYS A 51 -0.37 0.90 -6.14
C CYS A 51 -1.34 0.89 -7.33
N ASP A 52 -0.80 0.99 -8.54
CA ASP A 52 -1.52 0.94 -9.82
C ASP A 52 -1.32 -0.38 -10.60
N GLY A 53 -0.59 -1.33 -10.01
CA GLY A 53 -0.22 -2.60 -10.65
C GLY A 53 1.09 -2.58 -11.45
N THR A 54 1.80 -1.45 -11.51
CA THR A 54 3.06 -1.33 -12.26
C THR A 54 4.14 -2.30 -11.78
N HIS A 55 4.11 -2.73 -10.51
CA HIS A 55 5.02 -3.76 -9.98
C HIS A 55 5.04 -5.06 -10.80
N LYS A 56 3.91 -5.44 -11.43
CA LYS A 56 3.84 -6.63 -12.29
C LYS A 56 4.49 -6.42 -13.66
N LYS A 57 4.53 -5.18 -14.14
CA LYS A 57 5.07 -4.84 -15.47
C LYS A 57 6.58 -4.73 -15.46
N ILE A 58 7.16 -4.46 -14.29
CA ILE A 58 8.62 -4.29 -14.11
C ILE A 58 9.27 -5.50 -13.44
N ASP A 59 8.53 -6.60 -13.27
CA ASP A 59 8.98 -7.80 -12.56
C ASP A 59 9.63 -7.47 -11.21
N PHE A 60 8.92 -6.68 -10.39
CA PHE A 60 9.43 -6.27 -9.08
C PHE A 60 9.67 -7.50 -8.19
N ASP A 61 10.93 -7.86 -7.95
CA ASP A 61 11.29 -8.97 -7.06
C ASP A 61 11.55 -8.45 -5.65
N SER A 62 10.67 -8.83 -4.71
CA SER A 62 10.86 -8.53 -3.30
C SER A 62 9.97 -9.41 -2.43
N LYS A 63 10.61 -10.33 -1.70
CA LYS A 63 9.95 -11.32 -0.83
C LYS A 63 10.31 -11.14 0.65
N PRO A 64 9.92 -10.02 1.30
CA PRO A 64 10.16 -9.82 2.72
C PRO A 64 9.21 -10.72 3.53
N ARG A 65 9.75 -11.83 4.02
CA ARG A 65 9.06 -12.81 4.84
C ARG A 65 9.91 -13.05 6.09
N VAL A 66 9.27 -13.28 7.24
CA VAL A 66 9.91 -13.64 8.51
C VAL A 66 9.73 -15.12 8.81
#